data_AF-A0A970GHA3-F1
#
_entry.id   AF-A0A970GHA3-F1
#
_cell.length_a   1.000
_cell.length_b   1.000
_cell.length_c   1.000
_cell.angle_alpha   90.00
_cell.angle_beta   90.00
_cell.angle_gamma   90.00
#
_symmetry.space_group_name_H-M   'P 1'
#
loop_
_entity.id
_entity.type
_entity.pdbx_description
1 polymer ?
#
loop_
_entity_poly.entity_id
_entity_poly.type
_entity_poly.pdbx_seq_one_letter_code
_entity_poly.pdbx_strand_id
1 'polypeptide(L)'
;MKPFKPEKLPLSCIDWERQISFISQAHNLLGKYEGMLQTIVNPNLFLSPLTTQEAVLSSKIEGTQATLDEVLRYEANPKMTLSPERNADIQEILNYREAINYAVERLKSIPLSLNLIKDVHSILMNSVRGMNKTPGEFRKVQNYIGPP
;
A
#
# COMPACT_ATOMS: atom_id res chain seq x y z
N MET A 1 -25.01 -13.79 15.30
CA MET A 1 -24.72 -13.99 13.87
C MET A 1 -23.53 -14.94 13.75
N LYS A 2 -23.56 -15.95 12.88
CA LYS A 2 -22.38 -16.83 12.68
C LYS A 2 -21.33 -16.05 11.86
N PRO A 3 -20.04 -16.05 12.25
CA PRO A 3 -18.99 -15.44 11.44
C PRO A 3 -18.94 -16.06 10.04
N PHE A 4 -18.70 -15.24 9.03
CA PHE A 4 -18.40 -15.72 7.69
C PHE A 4 -17.10 -16.54 7.71
N LYS A 5 -17.10 -17.70 7.06
CA LYS A 5 -15.90 -18.53 6.88
C LYS A 5 -15.48 -18.41 5.42
N PRO A 6 -14.33 -17.78 5.11
CA PRO A 6 -13.88 -17.65 3.74
C PRO A 6 -13.53 -19.02 3.16
N GLU A 7 -13.74 -19.17 1.85
CA GLU A 7 -13.27 -20.33 1.10
C GLU A 7 -11.74 -20.40 1.12
N LYS A 8 -11.19 -21.61 1.12
CA LYS A 8 -9.74 -21.79 1.05
C LYS A 8 -9.27 -21.49 -0.36
N LEU A 9 -8.14 -20.80 -0.48
CA LEU A 9 -7.45 -20.62 -1.75
C LEU A 9 -6.69 -21.90 -2.14
N PRO A 10 -6.55 -22.19 -3.46
CA PRO A 10 -7.14 -21.45 -4.58
C PRO A 10 -8.65 -21.70 -4.70
N LEU A 11 -9.39 -20.70 -5.18
CA LEU A 11 -10.82 -20.84 -5.44
C LEU A 11 -11.05 -21.74 -6.67
N SER A 12 -11.94 -22.71 -6.55
CA SER A 12 -12.27 -23.64 -7.64
C SER A 12 -13.20 -23.04 -8.69
N CYS A 13 -13.80 -21.88 -8.41
CA CYS A 13 -14.78 -21.23 -9.28
C CYS A 13 -14.18 -20.27 -10.33
N ILE A 14 -12.85 -20.17 -10.40
CA ILE A 14 -12.18 -19.28 -11.35
C ILE A 14 -12.18 -19.90 -12.74
N ASP A 15 -12.84 -19.24 -13.69
CA ASP A 15 -12.80 -19.59 -15.12
C ASP A 15 -11.49 -19.05 -15.74
N TRP A 16 -10.43 -19.85 -15.67
CA TRP A 16 -9.11 -19.46 -16.16
C TRP A 16 -9.10 -19.18 -17.66
N GLU A 17 -9.86 -19.92 -18.47
CA GLU A 17 -9.91 -19.75 -19.92
C GLU A 17 -10.37 -18.35 -20.30
N ARG A 18 -11.41 -17.84 -19.62
CA ARG A 18 -11.85 -16.45 -19.81
C ARG A 18 -10.84 -15.42 -19.33
N GLN A 19 -10.03 -15.74 -18.33
CA GLN A 19 -9.03 -14.80 -17.79
C GLN A 19 -7.74 -14.73 -18.61
N ILE A 20 -7.41 -15.74 -19.42
CA ILE A 20 -6.14 -15.81 -20.18
C ILE A 20 -5.89 -14.53 -21.00
N SER A 21 -6.92 -14.02 -21.69
CA SER A 21 -6.78 -12.82 -22.52
C SER A 21 -6.42 -11.59 -21.67
N PHE A 22 -7.10 -11.41 -20.54
CA PHE A 22 -6.85 -10.28 -19.62
C PHE A 22 -5.48 -10.37 -18.96
N ILE A 23 -5.10 -11.57 -18.49
CA ILE A 23 -3.78 -11.82 -17.90
C ILE A 23 -2.68 -11.53 -18.92
N SER A 24 -2.84 -11.99 -20.17
CA SER A 24 -1.86 -11.77 -21.23
C SER A 24 -1.70 -10.28 -21.56
N GLN A 25 -2.81 -9.54 -21.63
CA GLN A 25 -2.78 -8.09 -21.86
C GLN A 25 -2.10 -7.35 -20.70
N ALA A 26 -2.46 -7.68 -19.45
CA ALA A 26 -1.84 -7.08 -18.27
C ALA A 26 -0.33 -7.37 -18.21
N HIS A 27 0.07 -8.62 -18.46
CA HIS A 27 1.48 -9.01 -18.47
C HIS A 27 2.28 -8.30 -19.57
N ASN A 28 1.70 -8.13 -20.77
CA ASN A 28 2.33 -7.38 -21.86
C ASN A 28 2.56 -5.91 -21.48
N LEU A 29 1.55 -5.27 -20.86
CA LEU A 29 1.67 -3.88 -20.40
C LEU A 29 2.72 -3.72 -19.30
N LEU A 30 2.80 -4.67 -18.36
CA LEU A 30 3.84 -4.69 -17.33
C LEU A 30 5.24 -4.86 -17.94
N GLY A 31 5.41 -5.77 -18.90
CA GLY A 31 6.68 -5.96 -19.60
C GLY A 31 7.11 -4.74 -20.41
N LYS A 32 6.17 -4.05 -21.07
CA LYS A 32 6.43 -2.77 -21.75
C LYS A 32 6.91 -1.70 -20.77
N TYR A 33 6.26 -1.60 -19.62
CA TYR A 33 6.64 -0.67 -18.57
C TYR A 33 8.05 -0.97 -18.03
N GLU A 34 8.35 -2.23 -17.72
CA GLU A 34 9.68 -2.65 -17.28
C GLU A 34 10.76 -2.34 -18.32
N GLY A 35 10.50 -2.65 -19.60
CA GLY A 35 11.41 -2.33 -20.70
C GLY A 35 11.69 -0.84 -20.85
N MET A 36 10.68 0.03 -20.67
CA MET A 36 10.88 1.48 -20.69
C MET A 36 11.79 1.94 -19.55
N LEU A 37 11.58 1.44 -18.32
CA LEU A 37 12.38 1.83 -17.16
C LEU A 37 13.86 1.47 -17.32
N GLN A 38 14.18 0.34 -17.96
CA GLN A 38 15.57 -0.09 -18.19
C GLN A 38 16.36 0.88 -19.10
N THR A 39 15.68 1.70 -19.90
CA THR A 39 16.32 2.68 -20.81
C THR A 39 16.62 4.02 -20.12
N ILE A 40 16.08 4.26 -18.94
CA ILE A 40 16.21 5.53 -18.21
C ILE A 40 17.45 5.49 -17.33
N VAL A 41 18.28 6.54 -17.41
CA VAL A 41 19.54 6.66 -16.64
C VAL A 41 19.30 6.58 -15.13
N ASN A 42 18.22 7.22 -14.65
CA ASN A 42 17.81 7.14 -13.25
C ASN A 42 16.27 6.99 -13.15
N PRO A 43 15.75 5.75 -13.14
CA PRO A 43 14.30 5.48 -13.06
C PRO A 43 13.66 6.06 -11.80
N ASN A 44 14.42 6.16 -10.70
CA ASN A 44 13.91 6.63 -9.40
C ASN A 44 13.39 8.07 -9.45
N LEU A 45 13.85 8.89 -10.39
CA LEU A 45 13.35 10.25 -10.59
C LEU A 45 11.85 10.26 -10.96
N PHE A 46 11.39 9.24 -11.69
CA PHE A 46 9.99 9.07 -12.06
C PHE A 46 9.23 8.18 -11.08
N LEU A 47 9.87 7.12 -10.58
CA LEU A 47 9.22 6.17 -9.67
C LEU A 47 8.88 6.80 -8.32
N SER A 48 9.75 7.66 -7.78
CA SER A 48 9.52 8.30 -6.47
C SER A 48 8.19 9.08 -6.40
N PRO A 49 7.90 10.06 -7.30
CA PRO A 49 6.63 10.77 -7.27
C PRO A 49 5.43 9.87 -7.60
N LEU A 50 5.58 8.83 -8.42
CA LEU A 50 4.50 7.87 -8.70
C LEU A 50 4.16 7.03 -7.48
N THR A 51 5.16 6.57 -6.72
CA THR A 51 4.95 5.87 -5.44
C THR A 51 4.27 6.78 -4.43
N THR A 52 4.64 8.06 -4.36
CA THR A 52 3.94 9.03 -3.50
C THR A 52 2.49 9.24 -3.96
N GLN A 53 2.27 9.34 -5.27
CA GLN A 53 0.92 9.48 -5.82
C GLN A 53 0.05 8.25 -5.52
N GLU A 54 0.60 7.04 -5.65
CA GLU A 54 -0.10 5.82 -5.24
C GLU A 54 -0.48 5.90 -3.76
N ALA A 55 0.48 6.22 -2.88
CA ALA A 55 0.25 6.25 -1.44
C ALA A 55 -0.86 7.25 -1.05
N VAL A 56 -0.90 8.41 -1.71
CA VAL A 56 -1.98 9.40 -1.57
C VAL A 56 -3.31 8.80 -2.01
N LEU A 57 -3.38 8.17 -3.19
CA LEU A 57 -4.61 7.60 -3.73
C LEU A 57 -5.14 6.44 -2.87
N SER A 58 -4.25 5.56 -2.42
CA SER A 58 -4.57 4.43 -1.54
C SER A 58 -5.09 4.92 -0.19
N SER A 59 -4.40 5.87 0.44
CA SER A 59 -4.82 6.43 1.72
C SER A 59 -6.11 7.25 1.61
N LYS A 60 -6.43 7.81 0.43
CA LYS A 60 -7.69 8.52 0.20
C LYS A 60 -8.91 7.60 0.27
N ILE A 61 -8.75 6.32 -0.11
CA ILE A 61 -9.81 5.30 0.04
C ILE A 61 -10.14 5.10 1.52
N GLU A 62 -9.12 5.17 2.39
CA GLU A 62 -9.25 5.06 3.84
C GLU A 62 -9.69 6.36 4.53
N GLY A 63 -9.88 7.45 3.77
CA GLY A 63 -10.45 8.71 4.24
C GLY A 63 -9.45 9.82 4.54
N THR A 64 -8.16 9.67 4.22
CA THR A 64 -7.22 10.80 4.27
C THR A 64 -7.62 11.91 3.29
N GLN A 65 -7.31 13.16 3.64
CA GLN A 65 -7.67 14.34 2.84
C GLN A 65 -6.44 15.13 2.36
N ALA A 66 -5.27 14.49 2.26
CA ALA A 66 -4.05 15.12 1.79
C ALA A 66 -3.83 14.93 0.28
N THR A 67 -3.14 15.89 -0.33
CA THR A 67 -2.81 15.91 -1.76
C THR A 67 -1.33 15.59 -2.00
N LEU A 68 -0.99 15.20 -3.24
CA LEU A 68 0.41 14.97 -3.64
C LEU A 68 1.29 16.21 -3.41
N ASP A 69 0.80 17.41 -3.77
CA ASP A 69 1.54 18.66 -3.57
C ASP A 69 1.82 18.94 -2.08
N GLU A 70 0.84 18.73 -1.21
CA GLU A 70 1.03 18.89 0.24
C GLU A 70 2.08 17.93 0.79
N VAL A 71 2.07 16.66 0.37
CA VAL A 71 3.06 15.66 0.79
C VAL A 71 4.46 16.04 0.29
N LEU A 72 4.61 16.40 -0.99
CA LEU A 72 5.90 16.80 -1.55
C LEU A 72 6.46 18.08 -0.90
N ARG A 73 5.60 19.06 -0.59
CA ARG A 73 5.99 20.27 0.15
C ARG A 73 6.43 19.95 1.57
N TYR A 74 5.74 19.04 2.24
CA TYR A 74 6.12 18.58 3.57
C TYR A 74 7.48 17.88 3.55
N GLU A 75 7.75 17.01 2.57
CA GLU A 75 9.08 16.39 2.41
C GLU A 75 10.17 17.43 2.16
N ALA A 76 9.90 18.46 1.35
CA ALA A 76 10.85 19.53 1.06
C ALA A 76 11.11 20.45 2.27
N ASN A 77 10.09 20.67 3.12
CA ASN A 77 10.22 21.46 4.35
C ASN A 77 9.35 20.88 5.48
N PRO A 78 9.88 19.93 6.27
CA PRO A 78 9.13 19.27 7.35
C PRO A 78 8.73 20.19 8.50
N LYS A 79 9.27 21.43 8.55
CA LYS A 79 8.95 22.43 9.58
C LYS A 79 7.77 23.33 9.18
N MET A 80 7.12 23.06 8.06
CA MET A 80 5.96 23.83 7.61
C MET A 80 4.81 23.71 8.63
N THR A 81 4.20 24.84 8.99
CA THR A 81 3.04 24.85 9.89
C THR A 81 1.81 24.35 9.15
N LEU A 82 1.33 23.17 9.51
CA LEU A 82 0.07 22.57 9.04
C LEU A 82 -0.86 22.34 10.24
N SER A 83 -2.16 22.16 9.96
CA SER A 83 -3.09 21.75 11.02
C SER A 83 -2.72 20.35 11.54
N PRO A 84 -3.02 20.03 12.81
CA PRO A 84 -2.75 18.70 13.36
C PRO A 84 -3.37 17.56 12.53
N GLU A 85 -4.58 17.76 12.01
CA GLU A 85 -5.30 16.79 11.18
C GLU A 85 -4.59 16.55 9.86
N ARG A 86 -4.12 17.62 9.22
CA ARG A 86 -3.38 17.53 7.96
C ARG A 86 -2.03 16.84 8.17
N ASN A 87 -1.33 17.15 9.26
CA ASN A 87 -0.09 16.45 9.63
C ASN A 87 -0.33 14.95 9.84
N ALA A 88 -1.44 14.57 10.48
CA ALA A 88 -1.79 13.16 10.67
C ALA A 88 -2.06 12.44 9.34
N ASP A 89 -2.81 13.06 8.43
CA ASP A 89 -3.06 12.51 7.08
C ASP A 89 -1.76 12.34 6.30
N ILE A 90 -0.85 13.32 6.34
CA ILE A 90 0.46 13.23 5.69
C ILE A 90 1.29 12.11 6.32
N GLN A 91 1.29 11.99 7.65
CA GLN A 91 2.03 10.93 8.33
C GLN A 91 1.54 9.53 7.94
N GLU A 92 0.24 9.33 7.74
CA GLU A 92 -0.31 8.06 7.21
C GLU A 92 0.25 7.73 5.83
N ILE A 93 0.35 8.72 4.94
CA ILE A 93 0.92 8.55 3.59
C ILE A 93 2.43 8.26 3.67
N LEU A 94 3.16 8.91 4.57
CA LEU A 94 4.58 8.65 4.78
C LEU A 94 4.82 7.23 5.30
N ASN A 95 4.02 6.77 6.27
CA ASN A 95 4.08 5.41 6.78
C ASN A 95 3.78 4.38 5.69
N TYR A 96 2.82 4.67 4.79
CA TYR A 96 2.54 3.80 3.65
C TYR A 96 3.78 3.61 2.77
N ARG A 97 4.44 4.71 2.42
CA ARG A 97 5.66 4.68 1.60
C ARG A 97 6.78 3.93 2.30
N GLU A 98 6.97 4.18 3.60
CA GLU A 98 7.94 3.45 4.42
C GLU A 98 7.65 1.95 4.44
N ALA A 99 6.39 1.57 4.64
CA ALA A 99 5.96 0.18 4.72
C ALA A 99 6.18 -0.57 3.39
N ILE A 100 5.87 0.06 2.25
CA ILE A 100 6.12 -0.52 0.92
C ILE A 100 7.62 -0.66 0.66
N ASN A 101 8.42 0.37 0.92
CA ASN A 101 9.87 0.32 0.73
C ASN A 101 10.50 -0.76 1.61
N TYR A 102 10.07 -0.85 2.88
CA TYR A 102 10.47 -1.92 3.79
C TYR A 102 10.13 -3.29 3.20
N ALA A 103 8.89 -3.49 2.75
CA ALA A 103 8.46 -4.77 2.17
C ALA A 103 9.32 -5.18 0.96
N VAL A 104 9.53 -4.26 0.02
CA VAL A 104 10.32 -4.50 -1.20
C VAL A 104 11.76 -4.89 -0.86
N GLU A 105 12.41 -4.18 0.07
CA GLU A 105 13.77 -4.51 0.49
C GLU A 105 13.84 -5.87 1.19
N ARG A 106 12.89 -6.18 2.06
CA ARG A 106 12.85 -7.48 2.77
C ARG A 106 12.63 -8.64 1.80
N LEU A 107 11.75 -8.49 0.81
CA LEU A 107 11.44 -9.52 -0.18
C LEU A 107 12.63 -9.94 -1.04
N LYS A 108 13.71 -9.15 -1.11
CA LYS A 108 14.97 -9.56 -1.74
C LYS A 108 15.68 -10.70 -1.00
N SER A 109 15.36 -10.90 0.27
CA SER A 109 16.06 -11.83 1.18
C SER A 109 15.17 -12.89 1.82
N ILE A 110 13.87 -12.62 1.95
CA ILE A 110 12.89 -13.52 2.56
C ILE A 110 11.64 -13.64 1.69
N PRO A 111 10.94 -14.80 1.69
CA PRO A 111 9.68 -14.92 0.98
C PRO A 111 8.56 -14.11 1.64
N LEU A 112 7.49 -13.85 0.89
CA LEU A 112 6.25 -13.31 1.45
C LEU A 112 5.75 -14.24 2.57
N SER A 113 5.57 -13.66 3.76
CA SER A 113 5.21 -14.40 4.95
C SER A 113 4.29 -13.59 5.85
N LEU A 114 3.60 -14.27 6.77
CA LEU A 114 2.76 -13.60 7.76
C LEU A 114 3.57 -12.64 8.65
N ASN A 115 4.84 -12.95 8.93
CA ASN A 115 5.72 -12.07 9.69
C ASN A 115 6.00 -10.78 8.91
N LEU A 116 6.30 -10.87 7.62
CA LEU A 116 6.48 -9.68 6.78
C LEU A 116 5.21 -8.82 6.75
N ILE A 117 4.03 -9.44 6.61
CA ILE A 117 2.75 -8.72 6.61
C ILE A 117 2.53 -8.00 7.94
N LYS A 118 2.87 -8.64 9.06
CA LYS A 118 2.82 -8.03 10.39
C LYS A 118 3.79 -6.85 10.51
N ASP A 119 5.03 -7.00 10.06
CA ASP A 119 6.03 -5.93 10.11
C ASP A 119 5.55 -4.69 9.31
N VAL A 120 5.07 -4.92 8.08
CA VAL A 120 4.48 -3.87 7.21
C VAL A 120 3.29 -3.20 7.89
N HIS A 121 2.39 -3.98 8.49
CA HIS A 121 1.24 -3.45 9.23
C HIS A 121 1.67 -2.62 10.46
N SER A 122 2.75 -3.02 11.15
CA SER A 122 3.29 -2.24 12.27
C SER A 122 3.78 -0.87 11.82
N ILE A 123 4.46 -0.79 10.68
CA ILE A 123 4.93 0.48 10.10
C ILE A 123 3.74 1.36 9.69
N LEU A 124 2.76 0.79 8.97
CA LEU A 124 1.55 1.51 8.56
C LEU A 124 0.86 2.21 9.73
N MET A 125 0.76 1.52 10.86
CA MET A 125 -0.01 1.97 12.03
C MET A 125 0.80 2.84 13.01
N ASN A 126 2.07 3.13 12.72
CA ASN A 126 2.93 3.89 13.62
C ASN A 126 2.49 5.36 13.73
N SER A 127 2.20 5.85 14.94
CA SER A 127 1.92 7.29 15.19
C SER A 127 0.78 7.89 14.35
N VAL A 128 -0.20 7.06 13.98
CA VAL A 128 -1.36 7.47 13.16
C VAL A 128 -2.68 6.99 13.75
N ARG A 129 -3.80 7.33 13.09
CA ARG A 129 -5.12 6.85 13.52
C ARG A 129 -5.12 5.33 13.56
N GLY A 130 -5.49 4.78 14.72
CA GLY A 130 -5.50 3.34 14.92
C GLY A 130 -4.22 2.76 15.50
N MET A 131 -3.19 3.55 15.85
CA MET A 131 -1.99 3.05 16.55
C MET A 131 -2.29 2.21 17.82
N ASN A 132 -3.45 2.41 18.45
CA ASN A 132 -3.90 1.64 19.60
C ASN A 132 -4.64 0.34 19.23
N LYS A 133 -4.74 0.00 17.94
CA LYS A 133 -5.46 -1.18 17.40
C LYS A 133 -4.49 -2.32 17.04
N THR A 134 -3.62 -2.66 17.98
CA THR A 134 -2.64 -3.77 17.88
C THR A 134 -1.81 -3.75 16.57
N PRO A 135 -0.94 -2.74 16.37
CA PRO A 135 0.02 -2.72 15.26
C PRO A 135 0.82 -4.02 15.19
N GLY A 136 1.05 -4.51 13.97
CA GLY A 136 1.79 -5.75 13.74
C GLY A 136 1.13 -7.05 14.23
N GLU A 137 -0.14 -7.02 14.62
CA GLU A 137 -0.84 -8.23 15.09
C GLU A 137 -2.13 -8.49 14.34
N PHE A 138 -2.47 -9.78 14.22
CA PHE A 138 -3.78 -10.16 13.73
C PHE A 138 -4.83 -9.84 14.79
N ARG A 139 -5.98 -9.30 14.33
CA ARG A 139 -7.11 -9.06 15.21
C ARG A 139 -7.59 -10.38 15.81
N LYS A 140 -7.82 -10.36 17.13
CA LYS A 140 -8.38 -11.49 17.90
C LYS A 140 -9.89 -11.39 18.08
N VAL A 141 -10.47 -10.29 17.61
CA VAL A 141 -11.91 -9.99 17.69
C VAL A 141 -12.51 -9.97 16.28
N GLN A 142 -13.79 -10.32 16.18
CA GLN A 142 -14.52 -10.32 14.93
C GLN A 142 -14.55 -8.90 14.33
N ASN A 143 -14.18 -8.79 13.06
CA ASN A 143 -14.33 -7.54 12.30
C ASN A 143 -15.68 -7.51 11.58
N TYR A 144 -16.27 -6.34 11.47
CA TYR A 144 -17.43 -6.08 10.63
C TYR A 144 -16.96 -5.46 9.31
N ILE A 145 -17.42 -6.01 8.19
CA ILE A 145 -17.20 -5.45 6.85
C ILE A 145 -18.57 -4.95 6.40
N GLY A 146 -18.66 -3.64 6.14
CA GLY A 146 -19.90 -3.02 5.67
C GLY A 146 -20.30 -3.54 4.28
N PRO A 147 -21.59 -3.41 3.90
CA PRO A 147 -21.99 -3.67 2.51
C PRO A 147 -21.21 -2.75 1.55
N PRO A 148 -20.84 -3.25 0.36
CA PRO A 148 -20.15 -2.46 -0.67
C PRO A 148 -20.97 -1.28 -1.18
#